data_AF-A0A7X3V2J4-F1
#
_entry.id   AF-A0A7X3V2J4-F1
#
_cell.length_a   1.000
_cell.length_b   1.000
_cell.length_c   1.000
_cell.angle_alpha   90.00
_cell.angle_beta   90.00
_cell.angle_gamma   90.00
#
_symmetry.space_group_name_H-M   'P 1'
#
loop_
_entity.id
_entity.type
_entity.pdbx_description
1 polymer ?
#
loop_
_entity_poly.entity_id
_entity_poly.type
_entity_poly.pdbx_seq_one_letter_code
_entity_poly.pdbx_strand_id
1 'polypeptide(L)'
;MRFAWFAFIHDPDDASMQVSDADFRFVCEVVRSTHGLSKGLVFTPWDVRDLYFDDGVAPQLALQLYFEDIEDLESALAPDGHLHALAAPDALPSLAGAAREQ
;
A
#
# COMPACT_ATOMS: atom_id res chain seq x y z
N MET A 1 -9.21 13.26 -17.18
CA MET A 1 -9.80 12.27 -16.24
C MET A 1 -8.63 11.71 -15.46
N ARG A 2 -8.80 11.27 -14.21
CA ARG A 2 -7.68 10.73 -13.41
C ARG A 2 -8.06 9.36 -12.89
N PHE A 3 -7.13 8.42 -12.95
CA PHE A 3 -7.29 7.08 -12.43
C PHE A 3 -6.71 7.01 -11.03
N ALA A 4 -7.42 6.34 -10.13
CA ALA A 4 -6.97 6.08 -8.78
C ALA A 4 -6.96 4.57 -8.57
N TRP A 5 -5.82 4.05 -8.13
CA TRP A 5 -5.66 2.66 -7.73
C TRP A 5 -5.39 2.60 -6.23
N PHE A 6 -6.03 1.64 -5.58
CA PHE A 6 -5.97 1.45 -4.15
C PHE A 6 -5.45 0.06 -3.85
N ALA A 7 -4.60 -0.05 -2.84
CA ALA A 7 -4.20 -1.34 -2.32
C ALA A 7 -4.07 -1.29 -0.81
N PHE A 8 -4.47 -2.38 -0.17
CA PHE A 8 -4.50 -2.54 1.27
C PHE A 8 -3.79 -3.83 1.63
N ILE A 9 -2.95 -3.76 2.66
CA ILE A 9 -2.45 -4.94 3.35
C ILE A 9 -3.07 -4.91 4.74
N HIS A 10 -3.86 -5.92 5.03
CA HIS A 10 -4.65 -5.98 6.24
C HIS A 10 -4.59 -7.38 6.88
N ASP A 11 -4.41 -7.40 8.20
CA ASP A 11 -4.69 -8.54 9.06
C ASP A 11 -5.78 -8.11 10.05
N PRO A 12 -7.02 -8.62 9.93
CA PRO A 12 -8.12 -8.20 10.78
C PRO A 12 -8.04 -8.83 12.18
N ASP A 13 -7.22 -9.86 12.36
CA ASP A 13 -7.07 -10.61 13.61
C ASP A 13 -5.88 -10.10 14.45
N ASP A 14 -4.90 -9.41 13.84
CA ASP A 14 -3.74 -8.82 14.52
C ASP A 14 -3.67 -7.29 14.42
N ALA A 15 -4.32 -6.62 15.39
CA ALA A 15 -4.24 -5.16 15.54
C ALA A 15 -2.85 -4.63 15.94
N SER A 16 -1.95 -5.50 16.41
CA SER A 16 -0.61 -5.12 16.84
C SER A 16 0.41 -5.18 15.72
N MET A 17 0.09 -5.85 14.62
CA MET A 17 0.92 -5.88 13.42
C MET A 17 1.11 -4.46 12.89
N GLN A 18 2.35 -4.10 12.57
CA GLN A 18 2.72 -2.79 12.06
C GLN A 18 3.78 -2.96 10.98
N VAL A 19 3.70 -2.12 9.95
CA VAL A 19 4.77 -2.05 8.96
C VAL A 19 6.04 -1.53 9.62
N SER A 20 7.16 -2.21 9.40
CA SER A 20 8.46 -1.74 9.88
C SER A 20 8.95 -0.51 9.11
N ASP A 21 9.83 0.29 9.70
CA ASP A 21 10.46 1.44 9.02
C ASP A 21 11.20 1.04 7.73
N ALA A 22 11.77 -0.16 7.69
CA ALA A 22 12.48 -0.68 6.52
C ALA A 22 11.51 -0.96 5.37
N ASP A 23 10.42 -1.68 5.66
CA ASP A 23 9.38 -2.02 4.70
C ASP A 23 8.64 -0.77 4.23
N PHE A 24 8.33 0.16 5.14
CA PHE A 24 7.71 1.44 4.78
C PHE A 24 8.60 2.27 3.85
N ARG A 25 9.91 2.34 4.12
CA ARG A 25 10.86 3.02 3.23
C ARG A 25 10.91 2.36 1.85
N PHE A 26 10.96 1.03 1.81
CA PHE A 26 10.92 0.27 0.56
C PHE A 26 9.65 0.57 -0.25
N VAL A 27 8.48 0.56 0.38
CA VAL A 27 7.21 0.94 -0.26
C VAL A 27 7.28 2.35 -0.84
N CYS A 28 7.75 3.32 -0.06
CA CYS A 28 7.90 4.69 -0.52
C CYS A 28 8.87 4.81 -1.71
N GLU A 29 9.97 4.05 -1.73
CA GLU A 29 10.93 4.02 -2.84
C GLU A 29 10.32 3.44 -4.11
N VAL A 30 9.57 2.35 -4.00
CA VAL A 30 8.83 1.75 -5.12
C VAL A 30 7.83 2.76 -5.67
N VAL A 31 6.95 3.30 -4.82
CA VAL A 31 5.93 4.28 -5.23
C VAL A 31 6.57 5.50 -5.89
N ARG A 32 7.65 6.04 -5.31
CA ARG A 32 8.33 7.23 -5.83
C ARG A 32 8.98 6.99 -7.20
N SER A 33 9.45 5.77 -7.47
CA SER A 33 10.13 5.45 -8.73
C SER A 33 9.20 4.87 -9.80
N THR A 34 7.89 4.73 -9.50
CA THR A 34 6.88 4.30 -10.47
C THR A 34 6.67 5.36 -11.54
N HIS A 35 6.91 4.99 -12.80
CA HIS A 35 6.69 5.86 -13.95
C HIS A 35 5.20 6.19 -14.12
N GLY A 36 4.88 7.39 -14.63
CA GLY A 36 3.50 7.83 -14.89
C GLY A 36 2.68 8.18 -13.63
N LEU A 37 3.20 7.90 -12.43
CA LEU A 37 2.52 8.23 -11.17
C LEU A 37 2.52 9.75 -10.93
N SER A 38 1.34 10.37 -10.89
CA SER A 38 1.21 11.81 -10.64
C SER A 38 1.15 12.15 -9.15
N LYS A 39 0.65 11.23 -8.32
CA LYS A 39 0.61 11.35 -6.86
C LYS A 39 0.53 9.97 -6.20
N GLY A 40 1.33 9.75 -5.16
CA GLY A 40 1.24 8.58 -4.29
C GLY A 40 1.00 8.98 -2.84
N LEU A 41 0.03 8.35 -2.20
CA LEU A 41 -0.20 8.45 -0.76
C LEU A 41 0.02 7.07 -0.15
N VAL A 42 0.84 7.02 0.90
CA VAL A 42 1.16 5.81 1.66
C VAL A 42 0.74 6.07 3.10
N PHE A 43 -0.17 5.24 3.62
CA PHE A 43 -0.75 5.38 4.95
C PHE A 43 -0.41 4.16 5.80
N THR A 44 -0.15 4.42 7.08
CA THR A 44 -0.06 3.42 8.13
C THR A 44 -1.14 3.71 9.17
N PRO A 45 -1.53 2.73 9.99
CA PRO A 45 -2.40 2.98 11.13
C PRO A 45 -1.87 4.15 11.96
N TRP A 46 -2.78 5.04 12.35
CA TRP A 46 -2.49 6.09 13.31
C TRP A 46 -3.30 5.81 14.58
N ASP A 47 -2.62 5.62 15.71
CA ASP A 47 -3.27 5.50 17.02
C ASP A 47 -3.74 6.89 17.49
N VAL A 48 -5.04 7.19 17.34
CA VAL A 48 -5.66 8.33 18.03
C VAL A 48 -6.27 7.84 19.32
N ARG A 49 -5.49 7.94 20.40
CA ARG A 49 -5.99 7.72 21.75
C ARG A 49 -7.20 8.63 22.01
N ASP A 50 -8.23 8.08 22.64
CA ASP A 50 -9.45 8.77 23.08
C ASP A 50 -10.51 9.10 22.00
N LEU A 51 -10.35 8.65 20.76
CA LEU A 51 -11.43 8.64 19.76
C LEU A 51 -11.96 7.23 19.56
N TYR A 52 -13.28 7.05 19.75
CA TYR A 52 -13.94 5.77 19.46
C TYR A 52 -14.16 5.66 17.95
N PHE A 53 -13.48 4.71 17.31
CA PHE A 53 -13.73 4.28 15.94
C PHE A 53 -14.26 2.83 16.00
N ASP A 54 -15.49 2.61 15.55
CA ASP A 54 -16.11 1.27 15.48
C ASP A 54 -15.91 0.64 14.10
N ASP A 55 -14.73 0.85 13.53
CA ASP A 55 -14.42 0.50 12.14
C ASP A 55 -13.54 -0.76 12.03
N GLY A 56 -13.31 -1.44 13.15
CA GLY A 56 -12.44 -2.62 13.24
C GLY A 56 -10.95 -2.28 13.22
N VAL A 57 -10.11 -3.28 12.91
CA VAL A 57 -8.66 -3.10 12.81
C VAL A 57 -8.33 -2.35 11.52
N ALA A 58 -7.62 -1.23 11.65
CA ALA A 58 -7.17 -0.45 10.50
C ALA A 58 -6.15 -1.25 9.66
N PRO A 59 -6.15 -1.11 8.32
CA PRO A 59 -5.15 -1.74 7.47
C PRO A 59 -3.74 -1.34 7.89
N GLN A 60 -2.84 -2.31 8.04
CA GLN A 60 -1.45 -2.08 8.44
C GLN A 60 -0.66 -1.28 7.40
N LEU A 61 -1.09 -1.32 6.14
CA LEU A 61 -0.59 -0.46 5.08
C LEU A 61 -1.71 -0.18 4.06
N ALA A 62 -1.85 1.07 3.64
CA ALA A 62 -2.74 1.44 2.54
C ALA A 62 -2.04 2.35 1.54
N LEU A 63 -2.32 2.13 0.25
CA LEU A 63 -1.80 2.88 -0.88
C LEU A 63 -2.95 3.52 -1.64
N GLN A 64 -2.78 4.78 -2.02
CA GLN A 64 -3.64 5.47 -2.96
C GLN A 64 -2.77 6.15 -4.02
N LEU A 65 -2.78 5.58 -5.22
CA LEU A 65 -1.90 5.93 -6.31
C LEU A 65 -2.72 6.54 -7.44
N TYR A 66 -2.27 7.68 -7.95
CA TYR A 66 -2.98 8.44 -8.97
C TYR A 66 -2.17 8.50 -10.27
N PHE A 67 -2.86 8.24 -11.38
CA PHE A 67 -2.33 8.29 -12.73
C PHE A 67 -3.21 9.20 -13.59
N GLU A 68 -2.62 9.97 -14.49
CA GLU A 68 -3.39 10.82 -15.41
C GLU A 68 -3.96 9.99 -16.58
N ASP A 69 -3.22 8.96 -17.02
CA ASP A 69 -3.57 8.09 -18.14
C ASP A 69 -3.76 6.63 -17.68
N ILE A 70 -4.62 5.88 -18.38
CA ILE A 70 -4.92 4.49 -18.00
C ILE A 70 -3.74 3.57 -18.35
N GLU A 71 -3.04 3.87 -19.44
CA GLU A 71 -1.88 3.13 -19.93
C GLU A 71 -0.73 3.15 -18.92
N ASP A 72 -0.55 4.26 -18.20
CA ASP A 72 0.45 4.38 -17.13
C ASP A 72 0.10 3.49 -15.94
N LEU A 73 -1.18 3.44 -15.55
CA LEU A 73 -1.66 2.54 -14.50
C LEU A 73 -1.46 1.07 -14.91
N GLU A 74 -1.88 0.71 -16.11
CA GLU A 74 -1.75 -0.66 -16.64
C GLU A 74 -0.27 -1.08 -16.72
N SER A 75 0.61 -0.18 -17.17
CA SER A 75 2.05 -0.45 -17.22
C SER A 75 2.66 -0.61 -15.82
N ALA A 76 2.21 0.18 -14.83
CA ALA A 76 2.68 0.07 -13.46
C ALA A 76 2.26 -1.25 -12.78
N LEU A 77 1.10 -1.80 -13.15
CA LEU A 77 0.52 -3.05 -12.62
C LEU A 77 0.87 -4.30 -13.43
N ALA A 78 1.51 -4.15 -14.60
CA ALA A 78 1.93 -5.27 -15.43
C ALA A 78 2.82 -6.27 -14.66
N PRO A 79 2.97 -7.52 -15.11
CA PRO A 79 3.82 -8.51 -14.44
C PRO A 79 5.29 -8.09 -14.24
N ASP A 80 5.81 -7.23 -15.12
CA ASP A 80 7.13 -6.59 -15.04
C ASP A 80 7.07 -5.11 -14.60
N GLY A 81 5.87 -4.66 -14.24
CA GLY A 81 5.58 -3.32 -13.75
C GLY A 81 6.12 -3.08 -12.34
N HIS A 82 6.39 -1.82 -12.05
CA HIS A 82 7.09 -1.45 -10.82
C HIS A 82 6.31 -1.78 -9.54
N LEU A 83 4.97 -1.75 -9.58
CA LEU A 83 4.13 -2.10 -8.42
C LEU A 83 4.11 -3.60 -8.13
N HIS A 84 4.50 -4.45 -9.08
CA HIS A 84 4.62 -5.89 -8.86
C HIS A 84 5.67 -6.23 -7.80
N ALA A 85 6.67 -5.35 -7.60
CA ALA A 85 7.65 -5.49 -6.52
C ALA A 85 7.00 -5.54 -5.12
N LEU A 86 5.84 -4.90 -4.92
CA LEU A 86 5.09 -4.93 -3.66
C LEU A 86 4.25 -6.21 -3.53
N ALA A 87 3.90 -6.84 -4.64
CA ALA A 87 3.06 -8.04 -4.69
C ALA A 87 3.84 -9.34 -4.40
N ALA A 88 5.18 -9.30 -4.37
CA ALA A 88 5.96 -10.49 -4.06
C ALA A 88 5.73 -10.95 -2.59
N PRO A 89 5.66 -12.27 -2.32
CA PRO A 89 5.39 -12.80 -0.98
C PRO A 89 6.32 -12.26 0.11
N ASP A 90 7.62 -12.13 -0.22
CA ASP A 90 8.67 -11.74 0.72
C ASP A 90 9.02 -10.25 0.65
N ALA A 91 8.25 -9.44 -0.09
CA ALA A 91 8.55 -8.02 -0.29
C ALA A 91 8.41 -7.18 0.99
N LEU A 92 7.55 -7.62 1.92
CA LEU A 92 7.21 -6.90 3.14
C LEU A 92 7.24 -7.86 4.34
N PRO A 93 8.43 -8.26 4.83
CA PRO A 93 8.55 -9.25 5.89
C PRO A 93 7.81 -8.90 7.20
N SER A 94 7.67 -7.60 7.52
CA SER A 94 6.92 -7.16 8.72
C SER A 94 5.41 -7.36 8.61
N LEU A 95 4.90 -7.57 7.39
CA LEU A 95 3.49 -7.84 7.09
C LEU A 95 3.31 -9.27 6.55
N ALA A 96 4.25 -10.17 6.82
CA ALA A 96 4.16 -11.55 6.38
C ALA A 96 2.92 -12.23 6.98
N GLY A 97 2.10 -12.85 6.13
CA GLY A 97 0.85 -13.51 6.53
C GLY A 97 -0.40 -12.62 6.46
N ALA A 98 -0.24 -11.30 6.33
CA ALA A 98 -1.37 -10.39 6.14
C ALA A 98 -2.02 -10.56 4.76
N ALA A 99 -3.33 -10.37 4.69
CA ALA A 99 -4.08 -10.40 3.44
C ALA A 99 -3.78 -9.15 2.59
N ARG A 100 -3.89 -9.30 1.26
CA ARG A 100 -3.63 -8.25 0.28
C ARG A 100 -4.87 -8.04 -0.58
N GLU A 101 -5.36 -6.81 -0.64
CA GLU A 101 -6.52 -6.39 -1.43
C GLU A 101 -6.10 -5.25 -2.36
N GLN A 102 -6.50 -5.29 -3.64
CA GLN A 102 -6.11 -4.33 -4.68
C GLN A 102 -7.16 -4.19 -5.78
#